data_AF-A0A940WDW1-F1
#
_entry.id   AF-A0A940WDW1-F1
#
_cell.length_a   1.000
_cell.length_b   1.000
_cell.length_c   1.000
_cell.angle_alpha   90.00
_cell.angle_beta   90.00
_cell.angle_gamma   90.00
#
_symmetry.space_group_name_H-M   'P 1'
#
loop_
_entity.id
_entity.type
_entity.pdbx_description
1 polymer ?
#
loop_
_entity_poly.entity_id
_entity_poly.type
_entity_poly.pdbx_seq_one_letter_code
_entity_poly.pdbx_strand_id
1 'polypeptide(L)' 'AFDLPPQGVEFEKVEEHLLRQAVGRSGGVHTRGAELLRMSYKAYIYRLKKFGILSP' A
#
# COMPACT_ATOMS: atom_id res chain seq x y z
N ALA A 1 4.66 0.80 17.96
CA ALA A 1 4.06 -0.42 17.41
C ALA A 1 2.64 -0.10 16.99
N PHE A 2 2.04 -0.87 16.07
CA PHE A 2 0.62 -0.78 15.76
C PHE A 2 -0.03 -2.02 16.36
N ASP A 3 -0.90 -1.84 17.35
CA ASP A 3 -1.57 -2.94 18.05
C ASP A 3 -2.86 -3.32 17.33
N LEU A 4 -3.07 -4.61 17.13
CA LEU A 4 -4.28 -5.14 16.51
C LEU A 4 -5.48 -4.94 17.47
N PRO A 5 -6.54 -4.23 17.07
CA PRO A 5 -7.72 -4.05 17.91
C PRO A 5 -8.42 -5.38 18.22
N PRO A 6 -9.10 -5.52 19.39
CA PRO A 6 -9.79 -6.75 19.77
C PRO A 6 -10.93 -7.13 18.80
N GLN A 7 -11.52 -6.15 18.12
CA GLN A 7 -12.51 -6.37 17.07
C GLN A 7 -11.91 -6.78 15.70
N GLY A 8 -10.58 -6.86 15.60
CA GLY A 8 -9.87 -7.09 14.35
C GLY A 8 -9.85 -5.89 13.42
N VAL A 9 -9.33 -6.09 12.21
CA VAL A 9 -9.36 -5.12 11.11
C VAL A 9 -9.61 -5.84 9.79
N GLU A 10 -10.27 -5.15 8.86
CA GLU A 10 -10.30 -5.55 7.45
C GLU A 10 -8.92 -5.29 6.83
N PHE A 11 -8.04 -6.28 6.91
CA PHE A 11 -6.64 -6.12 6.53
C PHE A 11 -6.48 -5.62 5.09
N GLU A 12 -7.30 -6.12 4.15
CA GLU A 12 -7.27 -5.66 2.76
C GLU A 12 -7.63 -4.17 2.61
N LYS A 13 -8.61 -3.67 3.37
CA LYS A 13 -8.96 -2.24 3.35
C LYS A 13 -7.85 -1.38 3.93
N VAL A 14 -7.22 -1.83 5.02
CA VAL A 14 -6.08 -1.13 5.61
C VAL A 14 -4.92 -1.09 4.62
N GLU A 15 -4.61 -2.21 3.99
CA GLU A 15 -3.58 -2.31 2.98
C GLU A 15 -3.84 -1.40 1.78
N GLU A 16 -5.04 -1.44 1.19
CA GLU A 16 -5.42 -0.56 0.08
C GLU A 16 -5.25 0.92 0.45
N HIS A 17 -5.70 1.30 1.64
CA HIS A 17 -5.61 2.66 2.13
C HIS A 17 -4.15 3.13 2.25
N LEU A 18 -3.27 2.28 2.78
CA LEU A 18 -1.83 2.56 2.87
C LEU A 18 -1.17 2.67 1.50
N LEU A 19 -1.54 1.82 0.54
CA LEU A 19 -1.05 1.88 -0.83
C LEU A 19 -1.44 3.20 -1.52
N ARG A 20 -2.70 3.64 -1.39
CA ARG A 20 -3.17 4.92 -1.93
C ARG A 20 -2.44 6.10 -1.30
N GLN A 21 -2.23 6.08 0.03
CA GLN A 21 -1.43 7.09 0.71
C GLN A 21 0.01 7.11 0.22
N ALA A 22 0.63 5.95 0.01
CA ALA A 22 2.00 5.86 -0.49
C ALA A 22 2.13 6.48 -1.90
N VAL A 23 1.17 6.22 -2.80
CA VAL A 23 1.12 6.85 -4.13
C VAL A 23 1.00 8.37 -4.01
N GLY A 24 0.09 8.86 -3.17
CA GLY A 24 -0.11 10.30 -2.96
C GLY A 24 1.14 10.99 -2.38
N ARG A 25 1.73 10.41 -1.33
CA ARG A 25 2.92 10.97 -0.65
C ARG A 25 4.18 10.90 -1.50
N SER A 26 4.27 9.95 -2.43
CA SER A 26 5.41 9.85 -3.35
C SER A 26 5.25 10.71 -4.60
N GLY A 27 4.10 11.39 -4.79
CA GLY A 27 3.79 12.13 -6.01
C GLY A 27 3.71 11.23 -7.24
N GLY A 28 3.26 9.98 -7.08
CA GLY A 28 3.21 8.99 -8.15
C GLY A 28 4.52 8.26 -8.44
N VAL A 29 5.63 8.63 -7.77
CA VAL A 29 6.91 7.91 -7.93
C VAL A 29 6.84 6.57 -7.18
N HIS A 30 6.66 5.48 -7.91
CA HIS A 30 6.39 4.15 -7.32
C HIS A 30 7.58 3.55 -6.55
N THR A 31 8.82 3.86 -6.93
CA THR A 31 10.01 3.44 -6.16
C THR A 31 9.99 4.04 -4.76
N ARG A 32 9.75 5.34 -4.65
CA ARG A 32 9.55 6.05 -3.36
C ARG A 32 8.32 5.54 -2.61
N GLY A 33 7.24 5.21 -3.31
CA GLY A 33 6.03 4.62 -2.70
C GLY A 33 6.32 3.26 -2.05
N ALA A 34 7.09 2.41 -2.72
CA ALA A 34 7.53 1.12 -2.17
C ALA A 34 8.45 1.29 -0.95
N GLU A 35 9.37 2.26 -1.00
CA GLU A 35 10.24 2.62 0.12
C GLU A 35 9.46 3.08 1.36
N LEU A 36 8.43 3.92 1.18
CA LEU A 36 7.56 4.40 2.28
C LEU A 36 6.88 3.25 3.02
N LEU A 37 6.48 2.20 2.30
CA LEU A 37 5.85 1.01 2.89
C LEU A 37 6.85 -0.10 3.24
N ARG A 38 8.16 0.13 3.02
CA ARG A 38 9.24 -0.86 3.21
C ARG A 38 8.96 -2.18 2.48
N MET A 39 8.44 -2.08 1.25
CA MET A 39 8.15 -3.21 0.39
C MET A 39 9.18 -3.31 -0.74
N SER A 40 9.43 -4.51 -1.25
CA SER A 40 10.11 -4.63 -2.53
C SER A 40 9.25 -4.01 -3.63
N TYR A 41 9.90 -3.42 -4.64
CA TYR A 41 9.20 -2.79 -5.75
C TYR A 41 8.20 -3.73 -6.44
N LYS A 42 8.59 -5.00 -6.65
CA LYS A 42 7.73 -6.02 -7.27
C LYS A 42 6.48 -6.31 -6.44
N ALA A 43 6.62 -6.44 -5.11
CA ALA A 43 5.48 -6.68 -4.23
C ALA A 43 4.53 -5.47 -4.20
N TYR A 44 5.09 -4.26 -4.16
CA TYR A 44 4.32 -3.02 -4.20
C TYR A 44 3.49 -2.89 -5.48
N ILE A 45 4.11 -3.06 -6.66
CA ILE A 45 3.41 -2.99 -7.96
C ILE A 45 2.33 -4.07 -8.06
N TYR A 46 2.61 -5.30 -7.63
CA TYR A 46 1.62 -6.36 -7.63
C TYR A 46 0.37 -5.98 -6.81
N ARG A 47 0.56 -5.41 -5.62
CA ARG A 47 -0.55 -4.95 -4.79
C ARG A 47 -1.29 -3.77 -5.42
N LEU A 48 -0.59 -2.79 -5.99
CA LEU A 48 -1.25 -1.69 -6.70
C LEU A 48 -2.14 -2.19 -7.84
N LYS A 49 -1.69 -3.18 -8.61
CA LYS A 49 -2.50 -3.83 -9.65
C LYS A 49 -3.68 -4.62 -9.06
N LYS A 50 -3.45 -5.38 -7.98
CA LYS A 50 -4.50 -6.13 -7.27
C LYS A 50 -5.67 -5.21 -6.86
N PHE A 51 -5.38 -4.02 -6.36
CA PHE A 51 -6.39 -3.05 -5.91
C PHE A 51 -6.84 -2.06 -7.01
N GLY A 52 -6.40 -2.24 -8.27
CA GLY A 52 -6.75 -1.34 -9.37
C GLY A 52 -6.27 0.10 -9.20
N ILE A 53 -5.26 0.33 -8.35
CA ILE A 53 -4.67 1.66 -8.14
C ILE A 53 -3.74 2.02 -9.30
N LEU A 54 -3.06 1.01 -9.84
CA LEU A 54 -2.31 1.11 -11.08
C LEU A 54 -3.11 0.38 -12.16
N SER A 55 -3.39 1.07 -13.27
CA SER A 55 -4.01 0.44 -14.44
C SER A 55 -3.13 -0.71 -14.97
N PRO A 56 -3.72 -1.72 -15.65
CA PRO A 56 -3.00 -2.86 -16.21
C PRO A 56 -1.73 -2.48 -16.98
#